data_AF-A0A537ATJ7-F1
#
_entry.id   AF-A0A537ATJ7-F1
#
_cell.length_a   1.000
_cell.length_b   1.000
_cell.length_c   1.000
_cell.angle_alpha   90.00
_cell.angle_beta   90.00
_cell.angle_gamma   90.00
#
_symmetry.space_group_name_H-M   'P 1'
#
loop_
_entity.id
_entity.type
_entity.pdbx_description
1 polymer ?
#
loop_
_entity_poly.entity_id
_entity_poly.type
_entity_poly.pdbx_seq_one_letter_code
_entity_poly.pdbx_strand_id
1 'polypeptide(L)'
;MAVALLPILPASAQLVGAGGGGAGGDVAKFVKELHQLPAMHLASPTRAGMLSATSAGKRLVAVGDHGTVLLSDDDGKTWRQAHDVPTRLMLTSVCFVDDMRGWAVGHWGVVLHTEDGGDSWKLLRQDTSVDQPLFSVYFMDRNQGWAVGLWSLALRTSDGGSHWTSVKMPAPPGG
;
A
#
# COMPACT_ATOMS: atom_id res chain seq x y z
N MET A 1 28.48 -11.74 7.99
CA MET A 1 27.36 -10.76 7.97
C MET A 1 26.44 -11.10 9.11
N ALA A 2 26.31 -10.22 10.10
CA ALA A 2 25.42 -10.44 11.24
C ALA A 2 24.00 -9.97 10.89
N VAL A 3 23.03 -10.88 10.97
CA VAL A 3 21.60 -10.56 10.87
C VAL A 3 21.16 -10.08 12.25
N ALA A 4 20.88 -8.78 12.39
CA ALA A 4 20.28 -8.24 13.60
C ALA A 4 18.78 -8.60 13.61
N LEU A 5 18.40 -9.45 14.55
CA LEU A 5 17.00 -9.72 14.90
C LEU A 5 16.39 -8.45 15.50
N LEU A 6 15.40 -7.87 14.83
CA LEU A 6 14.59 -6.77 15.37
C LEU A 6 13.68 -7.30 16.49
N PRO A 7 13.58 -6.62 17.65
CA PRO A 7 12.66 -7.02 18.70
C PRO A 7 11.22 -6.70 18.30
N ILE A 8 10.32 -7.66 18.49
CA ILE A 8 8.87 -7.48 18.38
C ILE A 8 8.41 -6.80 19.68
N LEU A 9 7.95 -5.54 19.62
CA LEU A 9 7.32 -4.88 20.76
C LEU A 9 5.79 -4.97 20.66
N PRO A 10 5.08 -5.28 21.77
CA PRO A 10 3.62 -5.35 21.77
C PRO A 10 2.98 -3.95 21.75
N ALA A 11 1.80 -3.86 21.12
CA ALA A 11 1.07 -2.63 20.79
C ALA A 11 0.46 -1.85 21.98
N SER A 12 0.95 -2.01 23.21
CA SER A 12 0.29 -1.44 24.39
C SER A 12 1.21 -0.81 25.44
N ALA A 13 2.44 -0.40 25.07
CA ALA A 13 3.26 0.39 25.98
C ALA A 13 2.79 1.86 25.99
N GLN A 14 1.82 2.16 26.86
CA GLN A 14 1.50 3.53 27.26
C GLN A 14 2.75 4.20 27.86
N LEU A 15 3.09 5.37 27.31
CA LEU A 15 4.11 6.26 27.83
C LEU A 15 3.78 6.70 29.26
N VAL A 16 4.47 6.12 30.24
CA VAL A 16 4.71 6.78 31.53
C VAL A 16 6.09 7.43 31.44
N GLY A 17 6.11 8.77 31.43
CA GLY A 17 7.30 9.55 31.19
C GLY A 17 8.29 9.54 32.36
N ALA A 18 9.58 9.57 32.03
CA ALA A 18 10.60 10.37 32.70
C ALA A 18 11.91 10.36 31.89
N GLY A 19 12.39 11.56 31.54
CA GLY A 19 13.82 11.90 31.37
C GLY A 19 14.68 11.10 30.39
N GLY A 20 14.86 11.61 29.17
CA GLY A 20 15.90 11.13 28.24
C GLY A 20 15.67 11.58 26.80
N GLY A 21 15.90 12.86 26.51
CA GLY A 21 15.81 13.41 25.15
C GLY A 21 16.93 12.85 24.27
N GLY A 22 16.58 12.08 23.25
CA GLY A 22 17.50 11.57 22.24
C GLY A 22 16.99 10.26 21.60
N ALA A 23 17.00 9.18 22.37
CA ALA A 23 16.76 7.83 21.83
C ALA A 23 15.35 7.61 21.24
N GLY A 24 14.31 8.20 21.84
CA GLY A 24 12.93 8.05 21.34
C GLY A 24 12.67 8.76 19.99
N GLY A 25 13.36 9.88 19.75
CA GLY A 25 13.25 10.64 18.50
C GLY A 25 13.97 9.95 17.34
N ASP A 26 15.15 9.38 17.61
CA ASP A 26 15.95 8.68 16.61
C ASP A 26 15.27 7.38 16.14
N VAL A 27 14.62 6.65 17.05
CA VAL A 27 13.85 5.44 16.71
C VAL A 27 12.62 5.78 15.85
N ALA A 28 11.85 6.81 16.22
CA ALA A 28 10.67 7.22 15.44
C ALA A 28 11.06 7.69 14.03
N LYS A 29 12.18 8.43 13.91
CA LYS A 29 12.73 8.85 12.62
C LYS A 29 13.16 7.64 11.77
N PHE A 30 13.88 6.69 12.38
CA PHE A 30 14.32 5.49 11.69
C PHE A 30 13.15 4.61 11.20
N VAL A 31 12.12 4.42 12.03
CA VAL A 31 10.89 3.70 11.63
C VAL A 31 10.20 4.38 10.45
N LYS A 32 10.13 5.71 10.46
CA LYS A 32 9.57 6.48 9.34
C LYS A 32 10.38 6.28 8.05
N GLU A 33 11.70 6.32 8.13
CA GLU A 33 12.61 6.10 6.98
C GLU A 33 12.46 4.68 6.40
N LEU A 34 12.31 3.66 7.25
CA LEU A 34 12.08 2.29 6.80
C LEU A 34 10.79 2.14 5.98
N HIS A 35 9.72 2.82 6.39
CA HIS A 35 8.43 2.78 5.69
C HIS A 35 8.39 3.59 4.39
N GLN A 36 9.46 4.34 4.08
CA GLN A 36 9.62 5.12 2.85
C GLN A 36 10.61 4.49 1.87
N LEU A 37 11.12 3.29 2.18
CA LEU A 37 12.00 2.57 1.27
C LEU A 37 11.24 2.13 0.01
N PRO A 38 11.88 2.13 -1.17
CA PRO A 38 11.29 1.62 -2.40
C PRO A 38 11.21 0.09 -2.38
N ALA A 39 10.31 -0.48 -3.18
CA ALA A 39 10.08 -1.92 -3.27
C ALA A 39 11.38 -2.71 -3.42
N MET A 40 11.45 -3.89 -2.80
CA MET A 40 12.62 -4.74 -2.95
C MET A 40 12.70 -5.29 -4.38
N HIS A 41 13.86 -5.14 -5.03
CA HIS A 41 14.13 -5.84 -6.28
C HIS A 41 14.48 -7.29 -5.98
N LEU A 42 13.55 -8.21 -6.24
CA LEU A 42 13.71 -9.61 -5.89
C LEU A 42 14.43 -10.37 -7.00
N ALA A 43 15.41 -11.21 -6.65
CA ALA A 43 16.10 -12.07 -7.61
C ALA A 43 15.17 -13.13 -8.24
N SER A 44 14.01 -13.40 -7.62
CA SER A 44 12.96 -14.27 -8.16
C SER A 44 11.58 -13.71 -7.81
N PRO A 45 11.12 -12.67 -8.53
CA PRO A 45 9.89 -11.94 -8.19
C PRO A 45 8.64 -12.83 -8.20
N THR A 46 8.62 -13.89 -9.01
CA THR A 46 7.53 -14.87 -9.09
C THR A 46 7.37 -15.75 -7.84
N ARG A 47 8.29 -15.66 -6.87
CA ARG A 47 8.19 -16.35 -5.57
C ARG A 47 7.65 -15.47 -4.44
N ALA A 48 7.39 -14.18 -4.69
CA ALA A 48 6.76 -13.31 -3.72
C ALA A 48 5.28 -13.69 -3.53
N GLY A 49 4.76 -13.54 -2.30
CA GLY A 49 3.33 -13.70 -2.04
C GLY A 49 2.55 -12.62 -2.77
N MET A 50 1.75 -13.00 -3.76
CA MET A 50 0.86 -12.12 -4.50
C MET A 50 -0.55 -12.19 -3.90
N LEU A 51 -1.18 -11.03 -3.74
CA LEU A 51 -2.48 -10.92 -3.04
C LEU A 51 -3.61 -10.47 -3.95
N SER A 52 -3.29 -9.73 -5.02
CA SER A 52 -4.28 -9.25 -5.98
C SER A 52 -3.66 -9.15 -7.37
N ALA A 53 -4.48 -9.43 -8.38
CA ALA A 53 -4.12 -9.22 -9.77
C ALA A 53 -5.31 -8.66 -10.55
N THR A 54 -5.04 -7.83 -11.55
CA THR A 54 -6.04 -7.24 -12.44
C THR A 54 -5.45 -7.01 -13.83
N SER A 55 -6.30 -6.72 -14.81
CA SER A 55 -5.87 -6.26 -16.13
C SER A 55 -5.81 -4.72 -16.20
N ALA A 56 -4.73 -4.20 -16.78
CA ALA A 56 -4.60 -2.84 -17.29
C ALA A 56 -4.63 -2.93 -18.83
N GLY A 57 -5.82 -2.84 -19.42
CA GLY A 57 -6.00 -3.18 -20.84
C GLY A 57 -5.59 -4.63 -21.12
N LYS A 58 -4.53 -4.84 -21.90
CA LYS A 58 -3.97 -6.18 -22.19
C LYS A 58 -2.92 -6.65 -21.19
N ARG A 59 -2.34 -5.74 -20.41
CA ARG A 59 -1.29 -6.06 -19.44
C ARG A 59 -1.93 -6.65 -18.19
N LEU A 60 -1.34 -7.68 -17.63
CA LEU A 60 -1.67 -8.15 -16.29
C LEU A 60 -0.79 -7.44 -15.27
N VAL A 61 -1.39 -7.02 -14.16
CA VAL A 61 -0.71 -6.37 -13.04
C VAL A 61 -1.05 -7.13 -11.78
N ALA A 62 -0.03 -7.62 -11.06
CA ALA A 62 -0.18 -8.31 -9.79
C ALA A 62 0.60 -7.57 -8.69
N VAL A 63 0.04 -7.50 -7.49
CA VAL A 63 0.64 -6.83 -6.33
C VAL A 63 0.68 -7.74 -5.12
N GLY A 64 1.65 -7.52 -4.23
CA GLY A 64 1.77 -8.32 -3.02
C GLY A 64 2.86 -7.87 -2.06
N ASP A 65 3.57 -8.85 -1.48
CA ASP A 65 4.54 -8.64 -0.43
C ASP A 65 5.68 -7.71 -0.83
N HIS A 66 6.22 -6.98 0.15
CA HIS A 66 7.42 -6.14 -0.01
C HIS A 66 7.30 -5.02 -1.07
N GLY A 67 6.09 -4.55 -1.32
CA GLY A 67 5.80 -3.56 -2.37
C GLY A 67 5.95 -4.12 -3.78
N THR A 68 5.97 -5.45 -3.94
CA THR A 68 6.18 -6.08 -5.24
C THR A 68 4.99 -5.79 -6.15
N VAL A 69 5.28 -5.26 -7.33
CA VAL A 69 4.34 -5.14 -8.44
C VAL A 69 4.93 -5.89 -9.63
N LEU A 70 4.22 -6.90 -10.13
CA LEU A 70 4.60 -7.69 -11.29
C LEU A 70 3.72 -7.34 -12.49
N LEU A 71 4.34 -7.28 -13.66
CA LEU A 71 3.71 -6.94 -14.93
C LEU A 71 3.94 -8.07 -15.93
N SER A 72 2.90 -8.43 -16.67
CA SER A 72 2.98 -9.35 -17.80
C SER A 72 2.27 -8.75 -19.01
N ASP A 73 2.98 -8.74 -20.14
CA ASP A 73 2.50 -8.25 -21.44
C ASP A 73 2.19 -9.39 -22.42
N ASP A 74 2.25 -10.64 -21.95
CA ASP A 74 2.15 -11.85 -22.77
C ASP A 74 1.18 -12.90 -22.19
N ASP A 75 0.13 -12.42 -21.52
CA ASP A 75 -0.94 -13.23 -20.92
C ASP A 75 -0.44 -14.16 -19.80
N GLY A 76 0.46 -13.63 -18.97
CA GLY A 76 0.96 -14.31 -17.77
C GLY A 76 2.06 -15.33 -18.02
N LYS A 77 2.60 -15.43 -19.25
CA LYS A 77 3.68 -16.38 -19.58
C LYS A 77 5.02 -15.91 -19.01
N THR A 78 5.30 -14.62 -19.09
CA THR A 78 6.47 -14.00 -18.48
C THR A 78 6.06 -12.82 -17.62
N TRP A 79 6.84 -12.59 -16.56
CA TRP A 79 6.60 -11.54 -15.58
C TRP A 79 7.89 -10.77 -15.32
N ARG A 80 7.76 -9.45 -15.22
CA ARG A 80 8.83 -8.56 -14.75
C ARG A 80 8.32 -7.70 -13.62
N GLN A 81 9.21 -7.27 -12.74
CA GLN A 81 8.86 -6.31 -11.71
C GLN A 81 8.69 -4.91 -12.34
N ALA A 82 7.77 -4.10 -11.81
CA ALA A 82 7.67 -2.68 -12.13
C ALA A 82 8.99 -1.95 -11.84
N HIS A 83 9.28 -0.89 -12.58
CA HIS A 83 10.56 -0.19 -12.49
C HIS A 83 10.67 0.66 -11.22
N ASP A 84 9.60 1.37 -10.87
CA ASP A 84 9.59 2.28 -9.71
C ASP A 84 8.34 2.12 -8.86
N VAL A 85 8.54 1.71 -7.60
CA VAL A 85 7.48 1.57 -6.60
C VAL A 85 7.99 2.17 -5.28
N PRO A 86 7.40 3.28 -4.80
CA PRO A 86 7.98 4.10 -3.72
C PRO A 86 7.64 3.56 -2.32
N THR A 87 7.40 2.26 -2.19
CA THR A 87 7.09 1.63 -0.89
C THR A 87 7.52 0.16 -0.87
N ARG A 88 7.91 -0.33 0.31
CA ARG A 88 8.09 -1.76 0.62
C ARG A 88 6.92 -2.37 1.36
N LEU A 89 5.88 -1.59 1.62
CA LEU A 89 4.73 -2.08 2.35
C LEU A 89 3.97 -3.11 1.51
N MET A 90 3.39 -4.10 2.18
CA MET A 90 2.57 -5.13 1.54
C MET A 90 1.35 -4.49 0.87
N LEU A 91 1.20 -4.73 -0.43
CA LEU A 91 0.08 -4.24 -1.25
C LEU A 91 -0.98 -5.33 -1.33
N THR A 92 -2.20 -5.02 -0.90
CA THR A 92 -3.31 -5.97 -0.71
C THR A 92 -4.28 -6.00 -1.88
N SER A 93 -4.42 -4.89 -2.62
CA SER A 93 -5.38 -4.78 -3.71
C SER A 93 -4.90 -3.79 -4.76
N VAL A 94 -5.22 -4.08 -6.02
CA VAL A 94 -4.94 -3.23 -7.18
C VAL A 94 -6.18 -3.15 -8.07
N CYS A 95 -6.46 -1.96 -8.62
CA CYS A 95 -7.50 -1.77 -9.63
C CYS A 95 -7.00 -0.83 -10.75
N PHE A 96 -7.52 -1.02 -11.96
CA PHE A 96 -7.28 -0.14 -13.11
C PHE A 96 -8.61 0.30 -13.70
N VAL A 97 -8.69 1.55 -14.15
CA VAL A 97 -9.89 2.10 -14.83
C VAL A 97 -9.73 2.12 -16.35
N ASP A 98 -8.48 2.10 -16.83
CA ASP A 98 -8.11 1.98 -18.23
C ASP A 98 -6.75 1.24 -18.35
N ASP A 99 -6.11 1.27 -19.52
CA ASP A 99 -4.83 0.61 -19.77
C ASP A 99 -3.62 1.30 -19.14
N MET A 100 -3.79 2.52 -18.65
CA MET A 100 -2.70 3.37 -18.14
C MET A 100 -2.86 3.70 -16.65
N ARG A 101 -4.09 3.90 -16.17
CA ARG A 101 -4.39 4.45 -14.84
C ARG A 101 -4.88 3.39 -13.88
N GLY A 102 -4.18 3.28 -12.76
CA GLY A 102 -4.50 2.34 -11.71
C GLY A 102 -4.09 2.80 -10.32
N TRP A 103 -4.68 2.16 -9.32
CA TRP A 103 -4.42 2.39 -7.91
C TRP A 103 -4.11 1.07 -7.22
N ALA A 104 -3.21 1.13 -6.25
CA ALA A 104 -2.94 0.01 -5.35
C ALA A 104 -3.02 0.48 -3.90
N VAL A 105 -3.48 -0.38 -3.02
CA VAL A 105 -3.57 -0.10 -1.58
C VAL A 105 -2.94 -1.20 -0.75
N GLY A 106 -2.68 -0.94 0.53
CA GLY A 106 -2.04 -1.93 1.39
C GLY A 106 -1.95 -1.55 2.87
N HIS A 107 -0.98 -2.15 3.54
CA HIS A 107 -0.68 -1.91 4.95
C HIS A 107 -0.31 -0.44 5.24
N TRP A 108 -0.48 0.01 6.49
CA TRP A 108 -0.26 1.41 6.90
C TRP A 108 -1.04 2.45 6.09
N GLY A 109 -2.19 2.04 5.56
CA GLY A 109 -3.07 2.89 4.76
C GLY A 109 -2.43 3.40 3.47
N VAL A 110 -1.42 2.68 2.93
CA VAL A 110 -0.73 3.10 1.72
C VAL A 110 -1.71 3.14 0.55
N VAL A 111 -1.63 4.20 -0.26
CA VAL A 111 -2.33 4.34 -1.54
C VAL A 111 -1.33 4.79 -2.58
N LEU A 112 -1.19 3.99 -3.63
CA LEU A 112 -0.36 4.28 -4.79
C LEU A 112 -1.23 4.57 -6.01
N HIS A 113 -0.69 5.33 -6.95
CA HIS A 113 -1.30 5.61 -8.25
C HIS A 113 -0.28 5.52 -9.38
N THR A 114 -0.68 4.98 -10.52
CA THR A 114 0.12 4.90 -11.76
C THR A 114 -0.61 5.58 -12.91
N GLU A 115 0.14 6.13 -13.85
CA GLU A 115 -0.35 6.73 -15.10
C GLU A 115 0.30 6.08 -16.34
N ASP A 116 1.03 4.97 -16.16
CA ASP A 116 1.82 4.31 -17.20
C ASP A 116 1.62 2.77 -17.25
N GLY A 117 0.44 2.31 -16.83
CA GLY A 117 0.08 0.89 -16.87
C GLY A 117 0.81 0.07 -15.81
N GLY A 118 1.15 0.69 -14.68
CA GLY A 118 1.77 0.03 -13.52
C GLY A 118 3.28 -0.08 -13.57
N ASP A 119 3.95 0.59 -14.51
CA ASP A 119 5.41 0.54 -14.67
C ASP A 119 6.14 1.42 -13.63
N SER A 120 5.54 2.57 -13.30
CA SER A 120 5.92 3.43 -12.19
C SER A 120 4.72 3.85 -11.35
N TRP A 121 4.96 4.05 -10.06
CA TRP A 121 3.92 4.39 -9.08
C TRP A 121 4.28 5.63 -8.26
N LYS A 122 3.27 6.41 -7.91
CA LYS A 122 3.37 7.57 -7.02
C LYS A 122 2.64 7.27 -5.73
N LEU A 123 3.28 7.60 -4.61
CA LEU A 123 2.65 7.54 -3.29
C LEU A 123 1.68 8.72 -3.12
N LEU A 124 0.39 8.44 -2.96
CA LEU A 124 -0.63 9.46 -2.69
C LEU A 124 -0.94 9.60 -1.20
N ARG A 125 -0.94 8.48 -0.48
CA ARG A 125 -1.26 8.44 0.95
C ARG A 125 -0.46 7.37 1.66
N GLN A 126 -0.04 7.66 2.89
CA GLN A 126 0.48 6.71 3.86
C GLN A 126 0.37 7.34 5.25
N ASP A 127 -0.03 6.55 6.25
CA ASP A 127 -0.03 6.98 7.65
C ASP A 127 0.77 5.99 8.48
N THR A 128 1.98 6.39 8.88
CA THR A 128 2.86 5.54 9.70
C THR A 128 2.64 5.73 11.20
N SER A 129 1.71 6.60 11.60
CA SER A 129 1.41 6.84 13.02
C SER A 129 0.42 5.84 13.59
N VAL A 130 -0.44 5.27 12.72
CA VAL A 130 -1.42 4.23 13.07
C VAL A 130 -1.47 3.22 11.94
N ASP A 131 -1.29 1.93 12.25
CA ASP A 131 -1.45 0.88 11.24
C ASP A 131 -2.94 0.68 10.92
N GLN A 132 -3.40 1.36 9.88
CA GLN A 132 -4.75 1.22 9.32
C GLN A 132 -4.66 0.58 7.93
N PRO A 133 -4.49 -0.74 7.84
CA PRO A 133 -4.34 -1.41 6.55
C PRO A 133 -5.63 -1.26 5.73
N LEU A 134 -5.46 -0.95 4.46
CA LEU A 134 -6.49 -1.02 3.44
C LEU A 134 -6.43 -2.41 2.80
N PHE A 135 -7.58 -3.03 2.57
CA PHE A 135 -7.69 -4.40 2.03
C PHE A 135 -8.26 -4.43 0.62
N SER A 136 -9.02 -3.41 0.22
CA SER A 136 -9.60 -3.34 -1.11
C SER A 136 -9.69 -1.90 -1.58
N VAL A 137 -9.47 -1.70 -2.88
CA VAL A 137 -9.66 -0.43 -3.58
C VAL A 137 -10.48 -0.66 -4.84
N TYR A 138 -11.35 0.29 -5.13
CA TYR A 138 -12.16 0.29 -6.34
C TYR A 138 -12.35 1.72 -6.84
N PHE A 139 -12.10 1.94 -8.12
CA PHE A 139 -12.38 3.19 -8.82
C PHE A 139 -13.43 2.97 -9.90
N MET A 140 -14.46 3.82 -9.90
CA MET A 140 -15.53 3.81 -10.90
C MET A 140 -15.09 4.53 -12.17
N ASP A 141 -14.28 5.56 -12.00
CA ASP A 141 -13.67 6.37 -13.04
C ASP A 141 -12.35 6.96 -12.50
N ARG A 142 -11.67 7.78 -13.29
CA ARG A 142 -10.38 8.38 -12.90
C ARG A 142 -10.40 9.28 -11.67
N ASN A 143 -11.58 9.74 -11.25
CA ASN A 143 -11.75 10.70 -10.16
C ASN A 143 -12.39 10.04 -8.93
N GLN A 144 -13.38 9.18 -9.12
CA GLN A 144 -14.23 8.64 -8.06
C GLN A 144 -13.78 7.24 -7.63
N GLY A 145 -13.41 7.11 -6.37
CA GLY A 145 -12.91 5.85 -5.82
C GLY A 145 -13.21 5.65 -4.35
N TRP A 146 -13.13 4.39 -3.94
CA TRP A 146 -13.30 3.93 -2.57
C TRP A 146 -12.16 3.01 -2.18
N ALA A 147 -11.76 3.09 -0.91
CA ALA A 147 -10.87 2.13 -0.30
C ALA A 147 -11.44 1.72 1.05
N VAL A 148 -11.36 0.42 1.37
CA VAL A 148 -11.87 -0.13 2.63
C VAL A 148 -10.80 -0.94 3.33
N GLY A 149 -10.81 -0.92 4.65
CA GLY A 149 -9.76 -1.50 5.47
C GLY A 149 -10.22 -1.96 6.84
N LEU A 150 -9.25 -2.20 7.71
CA LEU A 150 -9.49 -2.65 9.08
C LEU A 150 -10.27 -1.61 9.90
N TRP A 151 -10.93 -2.07 10.97
CA TRP A 151 -11.70 -1.24 11.91
C TRP A 151 -12.83 -0.42 11.27
N SER A 152 -13.51 -1.00 10.27
CA SER A 152 -14.58 -0.33 9.53
C SER A 152 -14.13 0.95 8.81
N LEU A 153 -12.83 1.08 8.53
CA LEU A 153 -12.32 2.19 7.75
C LEU A 153 -12.88 2.11 6.33
N ALA A 154 -13.66 3.11 5.95
CA ALA A 154 -14.07 3.35 4.58
C ALA A 154 -13.60 4.75 4.19
N LEU A 155 -12.86 4.85 3.10
CA LEU A 155 -12.37 6.08 2.52
C LEU A 155 -13.01 6.29 1.16
N ARG A 156 -13.36 7.53 0.84
CA ARG A 156 -13.83 7.95 -0.47
C ARG A 156 -12.97 9.08 -1.01
N THR A 157 -12.73 9.08 -2.32
CA THR A 157 -12.14 10.18 -3.06
C THR A 157 -13.04 10.60 -4.23
N SER A 158 -12.92 11.85 -4.65
CA SER A 158 -13.55 12.40 -5.85
C SER A 158 -12.56 13.15 -6.75
N ASP A 159 -11.26 12.99 -6.49
CA ASP A 159 -10.16 13.67 -7.19
C ASP A 159 -8.98 12.73 -7.50
N GLY A 160 -9.28 11.46 -7.77
CA GLY A 160 -8.28 10.47 -8.19
C GLY A 160 -7.38 9.99 -7.05
N GLY A 161 -7.82 10.16 -5.80
CA GLY A 161 -7.08 9.78 -4.61
C GLY A 161 -6.10 10.84 -4.11
N SER A 162 -6.15 12.06 -4.64
CA SER A 162 -5.35 13.18 -4.11
C SER A 162 -5.80 13.56 -2.70
N HIS A 163 -7.12 13.51 -2.46
CA HIS A 163 -7.71 13.65 -1.14
C HIS A 163 -8.66 12.48 -0.85
N TRP A 164 -8.61 12.00 0.39
CA TRP A 164 -9.47 10.92 0.89
C TRP A 164 -10.23 11.39 2.12
N THR A 165 -11.54 11.17 2.13
CA THR A 165 -12.42 11.45 3.27
C THR A 165 -12.96 10.17 3.86
N SER A 166 -12.88 10.02 5.19
CA SER A 166 -13.49 8.90 5.89
C SER A 166 -15.02 8.98 5.80
N VAL A 167 -15.64 7.85 5.47
CA VAL A 167 -17.09 7.70 5.39
C VAL A 167 -17.57 6.91 6.59
N LYS A 168 -18.47 7.50 7.37
CA LYS A 168 -19.18 6.78 8.43
C LYS A 168 -20.39 6.08 7.81
N MET A 169 -20.40 4.76 7.87
CA MET A 169 -21.57 3.98 7.46
C MET A 169 -22.70 4.20 8.48
N PRO A 170 -23.92 4.58 8.05
CA PRO A 170 -25.06 4.63 8.93
C PRO A 170 -25.39 3.20 9.41
N ALA A 171 -25.93 3.09 10.63
CA ALA A 171 -26.46 1.82 11.10
C ALA A 171 -27.59 1.35 10.17
N PRO A 172 -27.71 0.03 9.90
CA PRO A 172 -28.87 -0.50 9.20
C PRO A 172 -30.16 -0.11 9.93
N PRO A 173 -31.28 0.06 9.21
CA PRO A 173 -32.57 0.20 9.86
C PRO A 173 -32.82 -0.99 10.81
N GLY A 174 -33.09 -0.71 12.09
CA GLY A 174 -33.41 -1.74 13.08
C GLY A 174 -32.33 -2.06 14.12
N GLY A 175 -31.11 -1.56 13.96
CA GLY A 175 -30.01 -1.73 14.93
C GLY A 175 -29.17 -2.97 14.68
#